data_AF-A0AB39YEG9-F1
#
_entry.id   AF-A0AB39YEG9-F1
#
_cell.length_a   1.000
_cell.length_b   1.000
_cell.length_c   1.000
_cell.angle_alpha   90.00
_cell.angle_beta   90.00
_cell.angle_gamma   90.00
#
_symmetry.space_group_name_H-M   'P 1'
#
loop_
_entity.id
_entity.type
_entity.pdbx_description
1 polymer ?
#
loop_
_entity_poly.entity_id
_entity_poly.type
_entity_poly.pdbx_seq_one_letter_code
_entity_poly.pdbx_strand_id
1 'polypeptide(L)'
;MNHSANINHDAVLRARVALLGSAKPSVRERVAAYRVLAQVSPLAYLPLLSAVLWKYSRYEFAHRPDIALALRAESVAAARRVYAMEPGRADLLVTALIHYREQLVLMDRREEARGVEEEITRMGSGGR
;
A
#
# COMPACT_ATOMS: atom_id res chain seq x y z
N MET A 1 9.42 22.35 -24.15
CA MET A 1 8.50 21.23 -24.49
C MET A 1 8.09 20.55 -23.18
N ASN A 2 6.86 20.80 -22.74
CA ASN A 2 6.32 20.27 -21.48
C ASN A 2 6.10 18.76 -21.61
N HIS A 3 6.95 17.96 -20.96
CA HIS A 3 6.68 16.54 -20.74
C HIS A 3 5.61 16.39 -19.66
N SER A 4 4.36 16.76 -19.98
CA SER A 4 3.24 16.29 -19.19
C SER A 4 3.21 14.77 -19.31
N ALA A 5 3.48 14.09 -18.20
CA ALA A 5 3.38 12.64 -18.05
C ALA A 5 2.12 12.12 -18.76
N ASN A 6 2.30 11.59 -19.96
CA ASN A 6 1.22 10.95 -20.69
C ASN A 6 1.05 9.61 -20.00
N ILE A 7 0.16 9.58 -19.00
CA ILE A 7 -0.27 8.33 -18.38
C ILE A 7 -0.64 7.41 -19.54
N ASN A 8 0.11 6.31 -19.68
CA ASN A 8 -0.05 5.39 -20.78
C ASN A 8 -1.49 4.82 -20.73
N HIS A 9 -2.38 5.36 -21.57
CA HIS A 9 -3.80 5.00 -21.61
C HIS A 9 -3.99 3.49 -21.83
N ASP A 10 -3.10 2.88 -22.61
CA ASP A 10 -3.05 1.45 -22.84
C ASP A 10 -2.64 0.67 -21.58
N ALA A 11 -1.72 1.19 -20.76
CA ALA A 11 -1.44 0.61 -19.43
C ALA A 11 -2.66 0.66 -18.49
N VAL A 12 -3.43 1.75 -18.54
CA VAL A 12 -4.68 1.88 -17.77
C VAL A 12 -5.72 0.87 -18.24
N LEU A 13 -5.90 0.71 -19.55
CA LEU A 13 -6.82 -0.28 -20.12
C LEU A 13 -6.40 -1.70 -19.74
N ARG A 14 -5.12 -2.07 -19.87
CA ARG A 14 -4.61 -3.37 -19.43
C ARG A 14 -4.85 -3.61 -17.94
N ALA A 15 -4.61 -2.61 -17.10
CA ALA A 15 -4.85 -2.72 -15.66
C ALA A 15 -6.33 -2.97 -15.34
N ARG A 16 -7.26 -2.31 -16.04
CA ARG A 16 -8.71 -2.55 -15.90
C ARG A 16 -9.09 -3.95 -16.37
N VAL A 17 -8.62 -4.36 -17.55
CA VAL A 17 -8.92 -5.68 -18.12
C VAL A 17 -8.40 -6.80 -17.21
N ALA A 18 -7.19 -6.66 -16.66
CA ALA A 18 -6.62 -7.63 -15.73
C ALA A 18 -7.48 -7.82 -14.46
N LEU A 19 -8.22 -6.80 -14.03
CA LEU A 19 -9.11 -6.88 -12.87
C LEU A 19 -10.52 -7.39 -13.21
N LEU A 20 -10.91 -7.36 -14.48
CA LEU A 20 -12.23 -7.75 -14.99
C LEU A 20 -12.28 -9.18 -15.56
N GLY A 21 -11.15 -9.90 -15.53
CA GLY A 21 -11.09 -11.29 -16.00
C GLY A 21 -12.09 -12.21 -15.28
N SER A 22 -12.45 -13.33 -15.94
CA SER A 22 -13.41 -14.32 -15.40
C SER A 22 -12.92 -15.04 -14.14
N ALA A 23 -11.61 -15.06 -13.90
CA ALA A 23 -11.00 -15.58 -12.68
C ALA A 23 -10.67 -14.44 -11.72
N LYS A 24 -10.75 -14.72 -10.41
CA LYS A 24 -10.30 -13.78 -9.37
C LYS A 24 -8.81 -13.47 -9.59
N PRO A 25 -8.42 -12.20 -9.79
CA PRO A 25 -7.03 -11.86 -10.08
C PRO A 25 -6.12 -12.24 -8.92
N SER A 26 -4.90 -12.67 -9.22
CA SER A 26 -3.89 -12.99 -8.22
C SER A 26 -3.51 -11.73 -7.41
N VAL A 27 -2.84 -11.92 -6.26
CA VAL A 27 -2.33 -10.80 -5.46
C VAL A 27 -1.34 -9.96 -6.28
N ARG A 28 -0.50 -10.61 -7.09
CA ARG A 28 0.47 -9.97 -7.98
C ARG A 28 -0.19 -9.08 -9.03
N GLU A 29 -1.21 -9.60 -9.73
CA GLU A 29 -1.95 -8.84 -10.76
C GLU A 29 -2.67 -7.64 -10.16
N ARG A 30 -3.29 -7.81 -8.99
CA ARG A 30 -3.91 -6.69 -8.26
C ARG A 30 -2.91 -5.59 -7.91
N VAL A 31 -1.73 -5.93 -7.40
CA VAL A 31 -0.68 -4.95 -7.10
C VAL A 31 -0.27 -4.20 -8.36
N ALA A 32 0.00 -4.92 -9.45
CA ALA A 32 0.40 -4.31 -10.72
C ALA A 32 -0.68 -3.36 -11.27
N ALA A 33 -1.94 -3.81 -11.28
CA ALA A 33 -3.07 -3.02 -11.76
C ALA A 33 -3.33 -1.78 -10.88
N TYR A 34 -3.39 -1.94 -9.56
CA TYR A 34 -3.68 -0.82 -8.66
C TYR A 34 -2.56 0.23 -8.62
N ARG A 35 -1.29 -0.13 -8.85
CA ARG A 35 -0.21 0.87 -9.01
C ARG A 35 -0.42 1.77 -10.22
N VAL A 36 -0.92 1.23 -11.34
CA VAL A 36 -1.25 2.02 -12.54
C VAL A 36 -2.51 2.84 -12.28
N LEU A 37 -3.56 2.20 -11.75
CA LEU A 37 -4.85 2.84 -11.57
C LEU A 37 -4.85 3.94 -10.50
N ALA A 38 -4.01 3.82 -9.47
CA ALA A 38 -3.83 4.86 -8.46
C ALA A 38 -3.16 6.14 -9.01
N GLN A 39 -2.54 6.10 -10.21
CA GLN A 39 -2.01 7.30 -10.86
C GLN A 39 -3.10 8.14 -11.53
N VAL A 40 -4.17 7.49 -12.02
CA VAL A 40 -5.30 8.16 -12.69
C VAL A 40 -6.50 8.39 -11.79
N SER A 41 -6.70 7.54 -10.79
CA SER A 41 -7.80 7.66 -9.83
C SER A 41 -7.30 7.29 -8.43
N PRO A 42 -6.52 8.18 -7.79
CA PRO A 42 -5.95 7.91 -6.47
C PRO A 42 -7.02 7.61 -5.42
N LEU A 43 -8.14 8.34 -5.45
CA LEU A 43 -9.24 8.17 -4.48
C LEU A 43 -9.78 6.73 -4.45
N ALA A 44 -10.00 6.13 -5.62
CA ALA A 44 -10.55 4.78 -5.71
C ALA A 44 -9.52 3.67 -5.42
N TYR A 45 -8.25 3.88 -5.80
CA TYR A 45 -7.28 2.78 -5.87
C TYR A 45 -6.16 2.84 -4.84
N LEU A 46 -5.89 3.97 -4.18
CA LEU A 46 -4.91 4.02 -3.09
C LEU A 46 -5.30 3.14 -1.88
N PRO A 47 -6.58 3.11 -1.43
CA PRO A 47 -6.97 2.22 -0.35
C PRO A 47 -6.75 0.74 -0.70
N LEU A 48 -7.13 0.36 -1.92
CA LEU A 48 -6.99 -1.00 -2.45
C LEU A 48 -5.51 -1.38 -2.63
N LEU A 49 -4.69 -0.45 -3.11
CA LEU A 49 -3.25 -0.63 -3.28
C LEU A 49 -2.58 -0.89 -1.93
N SER A 50 -2.85 -0.05 -0.93
CA SER A 50 -2.33 -0.24 0.43
C SER A 50 -2.70 -1.62 0.98
N ALA A 51 -3.97 -1.99 0.93
CA ALA A 51 -4.46 -3.25 1.46
C ALA A 51 -3.86 -4.49 0.77
N VAL A 52 -3.57 -4.41 -0.54
CA VAL A 52 -3.01 -5.55 -1.27
C VAL A 52 -1.49 -5.68 -1.11
N LEU A 53 -0.77 -4.58 -0.90
CA LEU A 53 0.69 -4.58 -0.80
C LEU A 53 1.22 -5.34 0.41
N TRP A 54 0.63 -5.18 1.60
CA TRP A 54 1.05 -5.95 2.77
C TRP A 54 0.68 -7.44 2.64
N LYS A 55 -0.44 -7.76 1.99
CA LYS A 55 -0.80 -9.15 1.65
C LYS A 55 0.22 -9.76 0.69
N TYR A 56 0.61 -9.01 -0.33
CA TYR A 56 1.62 -9.42 -1.31
C TYR A 56 2.98 -9.69 -0.66
N SER A 57 3.43 -8.78 0.22
CA SER A 57 4.61 -8.95 1.07
C SER A 57 4.56 -10.27 1.85
N ARG A 58 3.44 -10.54 2.53
CA ARG A 58 3.27 -11.73 3.36
C ARG A 58 3.22 -13.04 2.57
N TYR A 59 2.49 -13.09 1.46
CA TYR A 59 2.27 -14.35 0.73
C TYR A 59 3.44 -14.70 -0.20
N GLU A 60 4.05 -13.72 -0.84
CA GLU A 60 4.99 -13.97 -1.94
C GLU A 60 6.45 -13.71 -1.53
N PHE A 61 6.67 -12.86 -0.52
CA PHE A 61 8.01 -12.39 -0.14
C PHE A 61 8.35 -12.59 1.34
N ALA A 62 7.62 -13.44 2.08
CA ALA A 62 7.96 -13.73 3.48
C ALA A 62 9.41 -14.22 3.66
N HIS A 63 9.95 -14.92 2.67
CA HIS A 63 11.33 -15.43 2.65
C HIS A 63 12.37 -14.38 2.21
N ARG A 64 11.95 -13.16 1.83
CA ARG A 64 12.81 -12.05 1.37
C ARG A 64 12.50 -10.79 2.18
N PRO A 65 13.08 -10.65 3.38
CA PRO A 65 12.70 -9.60 4.33
C PRO A 65 12.85 -8.18 3.77
N ASP A 66 13.86 -7.91 2.95
CA ASP A 66 14.05 -6.58 2.34
C ASP A 66 12.93 -6.22 1.35
N ILE A 67 12.52 -7.17 0.51
CA ILE A 67 11.41 -6.97 -0.44
C ILE A 67 10.09 -6.84 0.34
N ALA A 68 9.89 -7.69 1.35
CA ALA A 68 8.73 -7.62 2.22
C ALA A 68 8.63 -6.26 2.91
N LEU A 69 9.74 -5.69 3.38
CA LEU A 69 9.80 -4.38 4.01
C LEU A 69 9.47 -3.26 3.01
N ALA A 70 10.06 -3.28 1.82
CA ALA A 70 9.81 -2.28 0.78
C ALA A 70 8.32 -2.24 0.38
N LEU A 71 7.68 -3.40 0.23
CA LEU A 71 6.25 -3.50 -0.07
C LEU A 71 5.37 -2.96 1.07
N ARG A 72 5.74 -3.21 2.34
CA ARG A 72 5.02 -2.66 3.49
C ARG A 72 5.23 -1.16 3.64
N ALA A 73 6.41 -0.63 3.32
CA ALA A 73 6.66 0.80 3.25
C ALA A 73 5.80 1.47 2.17
N GLU A 74 5.68 0.85 0.98
CA GLU A 74 4.77 1.33 -0.07
C GLU A 74 3.30 1.28 0.38
N SER A 75 2.90 0.25 1.13
CA SER A 75 1.56 0.16 1.73
C SER A 75 1.26 1.34 2.65
N VAL A 76 2.22 1.73 3.51
CA VAL A 76 2.10 2.91 4.39
C VAL A 76 2.04 4.20 3.56
N ALA A 77 2.90 4.34 2.54
CA ALA A 77 2.90 5.51 1.67
C ALA A 77 1.57 5.66 0.92
N ALA A 78 0.98 4.56 0.43
CA ALA A 78 -0.33 4.57 -0.20
C ALA A 78 -1.43 4.97 0.79
N ALA A 79 -1.45 4.40 2.00
CA ALA A 79 -2.42 4.75 3.04
C ALA A 79 -2.35 6.23 3.46
N ARG A 80 -1.15 6.79 3.59
CA ARG A 80 -0.96 8.23 3.92
C ARG A 80 -1.56 9.15 2.86
N ARG A 81 -1.51 8.74 1.59
CA ARG A 81 -2.05 9.48 0.44
C ARG A 81 -3.56 9.27 0.21
N VAL A 82 -4.20 8.35 0.92
CA VAL A 82 -5.67 8.21 0.88
C VAL A 82 -6.31 9.54 1.29
N TYR A 83 -7.43 9.86 0.65
CA TYR A 83 -8.15 11.11 0.88
C TYR A 83 -8.53 11.28 2.36
N ALA A 84 -8.29 12.48 2.89
CA ALA A 84 -8.31 12.69 4.33
C ALA A 84 -9.66 12.43 5.01
N MET A 85 -10.77 12.63 4.29
CA MET A 85 -12.12 12.41 4.79
C MET A 85 -12.67 11.01 4.46
N GLU A 86 -11.87 10.14 3.84
CA GLU A 86 -12.29 8.77 3.55
C GLU A 86 -12.54 8.01 4.86
N PRO A 87 -13.75 7.47 5.07
CA PRO A 87 -14.02 6.61 6.23
C PRO A 87 -13.05 5.42 6.26
N GLY A 88 -12.49 5.13 7.43
CA GLY A 88 -11.53 4.03 7.60
C GLY A 88 -10.10 4.31 7.11
N ARG A 89 -9.78 5.53 6.65
CA ARG A 89 -8.38 5.91 6.32
C ARG A 89 -7.45 5.71 7.51
N ALA A 90 -7.87 6.12 8.70
CA ALA A 90 -7.07 6.01 9.92
C ALA A 90 -6.75 4.53 10.23
N ASP A 91 -7.76 3.67 10.22
CA ASP A 91 -7.61 2.23 10.46
C ASP A 91 -6.73 1.56 9.42
N LEU A 92 -6.87 1.94 8.14
CA LEU A 92 -6.02 1.44 7.06
C LEU A 92 -4.55 1.83 7.28
N LEU A 93 -4.28 3.08 7.66
CA LEU A 93 -2.93 3.55 7.94
C LEU A 93 -2.34 2.85 9.17
N VAL A 94 -3.10 2.72 10.27
CA VAL A 94 -2.66 1.98 11.46
C VAL A 94 -2.33 0.52 11.11
N THR A 95 -3.20 -0.15 10.34
CA THR A 95 -2.96 -1.53 9.89
C THR A 95 -1.67 -1.64 9.05
N ALA A 96 -1.44 -0.70 8.13
CA ALA A 96 -0.22 -0.68 7.33
C ALA A 96 1.04 -0.45 8.20
N LEU A 97 0.97 0.45 9.19
CA LEU A 97 2.06 0.74 10.11
C LEU A 97 2.38 -0.46 11.02
N ILE A 98 1.37 -1.18 11.51
CA ILE A 98 1.56 -2.40 12.30
C ILE A 98 2.37 -3.42 11.52
N HIS A 99 1.99 -3.69 10.27
CA HIS A 99 2.74 -4.64 9.44
C HIS A 99 4.15 -4.15 9.12
N TYR A 100 4.33 -2.86 8.84
CA TYR A 100 5.65 -2.29 8.61
C TYR A 100 6.56 -2.45 9.85
N ARG A 101 6.05 -2.12 11.03
CA ARG A 101 6.74 -2.30 12.33
C ARG A 101 7.11 -3.75 12.59
N GLU A 102 6.17 -4.69 12.38
CA GLU A 102 6.43 -6.13 12.52
C GLU A 102 7.62 -6.57 11.65
N GLN A 103 7.72 -6.06 10.43
CA GLN A 103 8.85 -6.39 9.55
C GLN A 103 10.16 -5.80 10.03
N LEU A 104 10.15 -4.56 10.52
CA LEU A 104 11.34 -3.93 11.11
C LEU A 104 11.85 -4.72 12.32
N VAL A 105 10.94 -5.20 13.19
CA VAL A 105 11.28 -6.06 14.32
C VAL A 105 11.91 -7.38 13.87
N LEU A 106 11.35 -8.03 12.83
CA LEU A 106 11.91 -9.25 12.27
C LEU A 106 13.32 -9.05 11.70
N MET A 107 13.64 -7.84 11.26
CA MET A 107 14.95 -7.45 10.73
C MET A 107 15.87 -6.81 11.79
N ASP A 108 15.48 -6.86 13.07
CA ASP A 108 16.18 -6.26 14.21
C ASP A 108 16.42 -4.74 14.11
N ARG A 109 15.60 -4.03 13.34
CA ARG A 109 15.65 -2.57 13.17
C ARG A 109 14.84 -1.87 14.28
N ARG A 110 15.29 -2.04 15.53
CA ARG A 110 14.54 -1.64 16.75
C ARG A 110 14.24 -0.16 16.86
N GLU A 111 15.20 0.72 16.53
CA GLU A 111 15.00 2.17 16.56
C GLU A 111 13.85 2.60 15.65
N GLU A 112 13.85 2.12 14.41
CA GLU A 112 12.80 2.45 13.45
C GLU A 112 11.45 1.86 13.85
N ALA A 113 11.43 0.64 14.40
CA ALA A 113 10.21 0.03 14.90
C ALA A 113 9.59 0.86 16.05
N ARG A 114 10.41 1.43 16.94
CA ARG A 114 9.94 2.34 18.00
C ARG A 114 9.35 3.63 17.44
N GLY A 115 10.01 4.25 16.46
CA GLY A 115 9.46 5.44 15.80
C GLY A 115 8.08 5.20 15.15
N VAL A 116 7.88 4.01 14.59
CA VAL A 116 6.56 3.60 14.04
C VAL A 116 5.54 3.35 15.16
N GLU A 117 5.94 2.76 16.29
CA GLU A 117 5.06 2.55 17.45
C GLU A 117 4.52 3.88 18.02
N GLU A 118 5.40 4.88 18.13
CA GLU A 118 5.03 6.22 18.58
C GLU A 118 4.03 6.87 17.62
N GLU A 119 4.19 6.64 16.31
CA GLU A 119 3.23 7.12 15.30
C GLU A 119 1.86 6.48 15.49
N ILE A 120 1.79 5.16 15.66
CA ILE A 120 0.55 4.43 15.91
C ILE A 120 -0.14 4.96 17.18
N THR A 121 0.63 5.13 18.27
CA THR A 121 0.11 5.61 19.56
C THR A 121 -0.45 7.04 19.45
N ARG A 122 0.24 7.94 18.74
CA ARG A 122 -0.23 9.31 18.50
C ARG A 122 -1.55 9.32 17.74
N MET A 123 -1.72 8.45 16.76
CA MET A 123 -2.97 8.31 16.01
C MET A 123 -4.14 7.79 16.87
N GLY A 124 -3.90 6.81 17.75
CA GLY A 124 -4.93 6.30 18.66
C GLY A 124 -5.29 7.28 19.79
N SER A 125 -4.37 8.19 20.15
CA SER A 125 -4.59 9.16 21.23
C SER A 125 -5.27 10.45 20.77
N GLY A 126 -5.15 10.83 19.49
CA GLY A 126 -5.77 12.03 18.92
C GLY A 126 -7.22 11.84 18.44
N GLY A 127 -7.79 10.65 18.62
CA GLY A 127 -9.18 10.31 18.25
C GLY A 127 -10.13 10.15 19.43
N ARG A 128 -9.73 10.57 20.64
CA ARG A 128 -10.57 10.60 21.85
C ARG A 128 -10.88 12.03 22.26
#